data_AF-A0A962X8B1-F1
#
_entry.id   AF-A0A962X8B1-F1
#
_cell.length_a   1.000
_cell.length_b   1.000
_cell.length_c   1.000
_cell.angle_alpha   90.00
_cell.angle_beta   90.00
_cell.angle_gamma   90.00
#
_symmetry.space_group_name_H-M   'P 1'
#
loop_
_entity.id
_entity.type
_entity.pdbx_description
1 polymer ?
#
loop_
_entity_poly.entity_id
_entity_poly.type
_entity_poly.pdbx_seq_one_letter_code
_entity_poly.pdbx_strand_id
1 'polypeptide(L)'
;LFVKLQDGIELDDDLIAMIKRTIRDNATPRHVPAKVLQVTEIPRTKSGKIVELAVRNIVHGQPVQNIEALANPEALALFADRHELRE
;
A
#
# COMPACT_ATOMS: atom_id res chain seq x y z
N LEU A 1 -5.55 -2.29 -0.47
CA LEU A 1 -5.18 -0.86 -0.32
C LEU A 1 -4.14 -0.78 0.77
N PHE A 2 -3.00 -0.15 0.50
CA PHE A 2 -2.01 0.17 1.52
C PHE A 2 -2.13 1.64 1.91
N VAL A 3 -2.03 1.94 3.20
CA VAL A 3 -2.15 3.30 3.73
C VAL A 3 -0.94 3.62 4.62
N LYS A 4 -0.40 4.84 4.45
CA LYS A 4 0.50 5.45 5.42
C LYS A 4 -0.31 6.46 6.21
N LEU A 5 -0.42 6.24 7.52
CA LEU A 5 -1.13 7.14 8.41
C LEU A 5 -0.21 8.27 8.91
N GLN A 6 -0.82 9.30 9.49
CA GLN A 6 -0.08 10.33 10.20
C GLN A 6 0.49 9.77 11.50
N ASP A 7 1.56 10.38 11.99
CA ASP A 7 2.21 9.95 13.22
C ASP A 7 1.24 9.98 14.40
N GLY A 8 1.26 8.92 15.22
CA GLY A 8 0.37 8.76 16.37
C GLY A 8 -1.01 8.21 16.03
N ILE A 9 -1.29 7.87 14.77
CA ILE A 9 -2.54 7.21 14.35
C ILE A 9 -2.24 5.77 13.95
N GLU A 10 -3.00 4.84 14.53
CA GLU A 10 -2.99 3.42 14.16
C GLU A 10 -4.23 3.05 13.36
N LEU A 11 -4.08 2.07 12.47
CA LEU A 11 -5.18 1.57 11.67
C LEU A 11 -6.02 0.61 12.51
N ASP A 12 -7.21 1.07 12.90
CA ASP A 12 -8.22 0.28 13.59
C ASP A 12 -9.41 -0.07 12.69
N ASP A 13 -10.33 -0.89 13.20
CA ASP A 13 -11.50 -1.35 12.46
C ASP A 13 -12.46 -0.21 12.08
N ASP A 14 -12.59 0.81 12.94
CA ASP A 14 -13.45 1.97 12.69
C ASP A 14 -12.89 2.82 11.53
N LEU A 15 -11.58 3.05 11.50
CA LEU A 15 -10.90 3.75 10.42
C LEU A 15 -10.97 2.95 9.11
N ILE A 16 -10.81 1.62 9.16
CA ILE A 16 -10.99 0.75 7.98
C ILE A 16 -12.40 0.86 7.43
N ALA A 17 -13.42 0.81 8.29
CA ALA A 17 -14.83 0.93 7.88
C ALA A 17 -15.11 2.30 7.25
N MET A 18 -14.58 3.36 7.86
CA MET A 18 -14.70 4.73 7.34
C MET A 18 -14.03 4.90 5.97
N ILE A 19 -12.82 4.36 5.78
CA ILE A 19 -12.13 4.38 4.47
C ILE A 19 -12.95 3.64 3.41
N LYS A 20 -13.41 2.42 3.70
CA LYS A 20 -14.21 1.61 2.76
C LYS A 20 -15.52 2.29 2.38
N ARG A 21 -16.21 2.91 3.36
CA ARG A 21 -17.44 3.67 3.13
C ARG A 21 -17.19 4.90 2.26
N THR A 22 -16.17 5.69 2.59
CA THR A 22 -15.81 6.88 1.80
C THR A 22 -15.53 6.54 0.33
N ILE A 23 -14.79 5.45 0.07
CA ILE A 23 -14.52 5.00 -1.30
C ILE A 23 -15.81 4.55 -2.00
N ARG A 24 -16.69 3.82 -1.31
CA ARG A 24 -17.97 3.38 -1.87
C ARG A 24 -18.85 4.57 -2.26
N ASP A 25 -18.96 5.56 -1.38
CA ASP A 25 -19.87 6.69 -1.52
C ASP A 25 -19.41 7.66 -2.62
N ASN A 26 -18.09 7.76 -2.86
CA ASN A 26 -17.50 8.67 -3.85
C ASN A 26 -17.09 8.01 -5.17
N ALA A 27 -17.21 6.68 -5.27
CA ALA A 27 -16.87 5.95 -6.49
C ALA A 27 -17.94 4.88 -6.79
N THR A 28 -17.56 3.61 -6.86
CA THR A 28 -18.49 2.49 -7.06
C THR A 28 -18.08 1.31 -6.20
N PRO A 29 -18.98 0.33 -5.95
CA PRO A 29 -18.64 -0.86 -5.15
C PRO A 29 -17.41 -1.63 -5.64
N ARG A 30 -17.09 -1.57 -6.95
CA ARG A 30 -15.91 -2.22 -7.54
C ARG A 30 -14.58 -1.59 -7.11
N HIS A 31 -14.60 -0.36 -6.61
CA HIS A 31 -13.41 0.33 -6.13
C HIS A 31 -13.13 0.04 -4.65
N VAL A 32 -14.07 -0.56 -3.92
CA VAL A 32 -13.91 -0.82 -2.48
C VAL A 32 -12.87 -1.93 -2.30
N PRO A 33 -11.77 -1.67 -1.57
CA PRO A 33 -10.71 -2.65 -1.40
C PRO A 33 -11.15 -3.81 -0.50
N ALA A 34 -10.74 -5.03 -0.82
CA ALA A 34 -10.95 -6.19 0.04
C ALA A 34 -10.23 -6.03 1.39
N LYS A 35 -8.95 -5.66 1.34
CA LYS A 35 -8.07 -5.42 2.50
C LYS A 35 -7.56 -3.98 2.52
N VAL A 36 -7.46 -3.40 3.72
CA VAL A 36 -6.80 -2.12 4.00
C VAL A 36 -5.69 -2.42 5.00
N LEU A 37 -4.45 -2.11 4.64
CA LEU A 37 -3.26 -2.48 5.40
C LEU A 37 -2.38 -1.27 5.66
N GLN A 38 -1.95 -1.08 6.90
CA GLN A 38 -1.04 -0.01 7.27
C GLN A 38 0.40 -0.36 6.91
N VAL A 39 1.13 0.65 6.43
CA VAL A 39 2.58 0.65 6.21
C VAL A 39 3.18 1.92 6.78
N THR A 40 4.43 1.86 7.22
CA THR A 40 5.15 3.03 7.72
C THR A 40 5.63 3.94 6.59
N GLU A 41 5.80 3.40 5.38
CA GLU A 41 6.33 4.15 4.25
C GLU A 41 5.81 3.66 2.89
N ILE A 42 5.73 4.58 1.92
CA ILE A 42 5.38 4.29 0.53
C ILE A 42 6.63 4.46 -0.34
N PRO A 43 7.03 3.45 -1.14
CA PRO A 43 8.20 3.53 -1.99
C PRO A 43 7.97 4.56 -3.11
N ARG A 44 9.00 5.36 -3.35
CA ARG A 44 9.00 6.46 -4.31
C ARG A 44 10.29 6.49 -5.12
N THR A 45 10.21 7.03 -6.33
CA THR A 45 11.39 7.36 -7.15
C THR A 45 12.18 8.51 -6.52
N LYS A 46 13.42 8.71 -6.97
CA LYS A 46 14.21 9.92 -6.64
C LYS A 46 13.53 11.24 -7.01
N SER A 47 12.57 11.21 -7.94
CA SER A 47 11.71 12.36 -8.30
C SER A 47 10.42 12.47 -7.46
N GLY A 48 10.22 11.60 -6.47
CA GLY A 48 9.10 11.63 -5.53
C GLY A 48 7.83 10.92 -5.99
N LYS A 49 7.82 10.31 -7.18
CA LYS A 49 6.64 9.58 -7.71
C LYS A 49 6.48 8.23 -7.01
N ILE A 50 5.24 7.85 -6.69
CA ILE A 50 4.92 6.53 -6.14
C ILE A 50 5.16 5.46 -7.20
N VAL A 51 5.67 4.29 -6.79
CA VAL A 51 5.99 3.17 -7.70
C VAL A 51 5.10 1.95 -7.49
N GLU A 52 3.87 2.01 -7.99
CA GLU A 52 2.87 0.95 -7.81
C GLU A 52 3.30 -0.40 -8.42
N LEU A 53 3.99 -0.38 -9.58
CA LEU A 53 4.42 -1.61 -10.24
C LEU A 53 5.45 -2.39 -9.40
N ALA A 54 6.38 -1.68 -8.75
CA ALA A 54 7.35 -2.31 -7.85
C ALA A 54 6.65 -2.96 -6.66
N VAL A 55 5.68 -2.26 -6.04
CA VAL A 55 4.86 -2.79 -4.95
C VAL A 55 4.09 -4.04 -5.40
N ARG A 56 3.44 -3.98 -6.57
CA ARG A 56 2.72 -5.14 -7.13
C ARG A 56 3.64 -6.34 -7.32
N ASN A 57 4.83 -6.14 -7.89
CA ASN A 57 5.78 -7.23 -8.10
C ASN A 57 6.19 -7.87 -6.77
N ILE A 58 6.51 -7.06 -5.75
CA ILE A 58 6.86 -7.57 -4.42
C ILE A 58 5.73 -8.42 -3.80
N VAL A 59 4.49 -7.94 -3.86
CA VAL A 59 3.32 -8.66 -3.34
C VAL A 59 3.16 -10.03 -4.01
N HIS A 60 3.50 -10.14 -5.29
CA HIS A 60 3.43 -11.39 -6.06
C HIS A 60 4.73 -12.20 -6.06
N GLY A 61 5.74 -11.82 -5.28
CA GLY A 61 7.05 -12.50 -5.26
C GLY A 61 7.81 -12.41 -6.59
N GLN A 62 7.51 -11.40 -7.41
CA GLN A 62 8.16 -11.15 -8.68
C GLN A 62 9.36 -10.20 -8.51
N PRO A 63 10.39 -10.31 -9.38
CA PRO A 63 11.54 -9.42 -9.31
C PRO A 63 11.14 -7.96 -9.59
N VAL A 64 11.73 -7.04 -8.83
CA VAL A 64 11.62 -5.60 -9.07
C VAL A 64 12.83 -5.13 -9.86
N GLN A 65 12.57 -4.50 -11.00
CA GLN A 65 13.61 -3.86 -11.81
C GLN A 65 13.84 -2.43 -11.31
N ASN A 66 15.05 -1.89 -11.55
CA ASN A 66 15.39 -0.48 -11.28
C ASN A 66 15.22 -0.03 -9.82
N ILE A 67 15.54 -0.90 -8.86
CA ILE A 67 15.55 -0.55 -7.42
C ILE A 67 16.44 0.68 -7.17
N GLU A 68 17.54 0.84 -7.91
CA GLU A 68 18.47 1.97 -7.83
C GLU A 68 17.85 3.34 -8.19
N ALA A 69 16.70 3.35 -8.87
CA ALA A 69 15.97 4.57 -9.21
C ALA A 69 15.03 5.04 -8.08
N LEU A 70 14.87 4.23 -7.02
CA LEU A 70 14.08 4.56 -5.85
C LEU A 70 14.85 5.46 -4.89
N ALA A 71 14.13 6.35 -4.21
CA ALA A 71 14.66 7.16 -3.14
C ALA A 71 14.76 6.38 -1.82
N ASN A 72 13.82 5.46 -1.60
CA ASN A 72 13.64 4.66 -0.39
C ASN A 72 13.33 3.19 -0.76
N PRO A 73 14.27 2.48 -1.40
CA PRO A 73 14.07 1.09 -1.83
C PRO A 73 13.71 0.13 -0.68
N GLU A 74 14.16 0.39 0.54
CA GLU A 74 13.86 -0.35 1.76
C GLU A 74 12.36 -0.41 2.07
N ALA A 75 11.58 0.61 1.67
CA ALA A 75 10.13 0.63 1.86
C ALA A 75 9.42 -0.52 1.14
N LEU A 76 10.04 -1.10 0.10
CA LEU A 76 9.49 -2.28 -0.59
C LEU A 76 9.33 -3.49 0.35
N ALA A 77 10.18 -3.64 1.36
CA ALA A 77 10.10 -4.75 2.31
C ALA A 77 8.77 -4.77 3.09
N LEU A 78 8.12 -3.60 3.27
CA LEU A 78 6.84 -3.47 3.97
C LEU A 78 5.66 -4.14 3.22
N PHE A 79 5.87 -4.48 1.95
CA PHE A 79 4.88 -5.08 1.06
C PHE A 79 5.17 -6.55 0.76
N ALA A 80 6.35 -7.05 1.15
CA ALA A 80 6.73 -8.45 0.97
C ALA A 80 6.02 -9.34 2.00
N ASP A 81 5.75 -10.59 1.64
CA ASP A 81 5.27 -11.65 2.55
C ASP A 81 4.07 -11.29 3.43
N ARG A 82 3.17 -10.45 2.94
CA ARG A 82 1.91 -10.09 3.62
C ARG A 82 0.98 -11.29 3.69
N HIS A 83 0.94 -11.95 4.85
CA HIS A 83 0.05 -13.08 5.12
C HIS A 83 -1.42 -12.73 4.91
N GLU A 84 -1.80 -11.47 5.16
CA GLU A 84 -3.15 -10.93 4.98
C GLU A 84 -3.61 -10.92 3.51
N LEU A 85 -2.68 -11.11 2.56
CA LEU A 85 -2.93 -11.12 1.12
C LEU A 85 -2.88 -12.52 0.49
N ARG A 86 -2.66 -13.59 1.27
CA ARG A 86 -2.53 -14.97 0.77
C ARG A 86 -3.87 -15.69 0.57
N GLU A 87 -4.99 -14.97 0.67
CA GLU A 87 -6.36 -15.51 0.56
C GLU A 87 -6.94 -15.39 -0.85
#